data_AF-A0A7S0FJT7-F1
#
_entry.id   AF-A0A7S0FJT7-F1
#
_cell.length_a   1.000
_cell.length_b   1.000
_cell.length_c   1.000
_cell.angle_alpha   90.00
_cell.angle_beta   90.00
_cell.angle_gamma   90.00
#
_symmetry.space_group_name_H-M   'P 1'
#
loop_
_entity.id
_entity.type
_entity.pdbx_description
1 polymer ?
#
loop_
_entity_poly.entity_id
_entity_poly.type
_entity_poly.pdbx_seq_one_letter_code
_entity_poly.pdbx_strand_id
1 'polypeptide(L)'
;KCVVPSRHGSSYGLWADCGAGGMVRAANRKSFNISALGLFCAAWSSPNFVAWTSRLRPARLRGLSRSCTRKVQGDRRAPATGDLVDRLLIVVEDTDRGVAATAEQKATIMDMILQLESKGEGRNYLKDGSAYGKYEVLYVGANTSRIANPAGGRWRGRVGRRLFPTRGLYQHLLRQGGKNIAVNLVEVAFLGIVPIVVVLSGPAVELSPCEREAAAAERGTPGGLSANAVRASFEAPRLAVGSCGRGLLGLARRLPPLRLRVGPRTSVVLDAPYVDGRIRIGKGSTGIRFVFRRTEDAKADGWKRVLDGPPIGIKSFGLAVSALGVAGTTYVIAQGAGSIWKATPWMLCLFFGAFCFQASGGIVRRQPRNADYDGQGMSPVKE
;
A
#
# COMPACT_ATOMS: atom_id res chain seq x y z
N LYS A 1 26.70 12.54 24.17
CA LYS A 1 27.62 11.41 24.47
C LYS A 1 26.80 10.36 25.20
N CYS A 2 26.50 9.22 24.57
CA CYS A 2 25.71 8.16 25.20
C CYS A 2 26.62 6.97 25.49
N VAL A 3 26.68 6.57 26.75
CA VAL A 3 27.53 5.46 27.21
C VAL A 3 26.73 4.17 27.12
N VAL A 4 27.32 3.15 26.50
CA VAL A 4 26.78 1.78 26.50
C VAL A 4 27.38 1.02 27.68
N PRO A 5 26.60 0.42 28.59
CA PRO A 5 27.15 -0.44 29.62
C PRO A 5 27.52 -1.81 29.03
N SER A 6 28.75 -2.24 29.29
CA SER A 6 29.31 -3.52 28.87
C SER A 6 28.77 -4.69 29.70
N ARG A 7 28.73 -5.88 29.09
CA ARG A 7 28.43 -7.13 29.81
C ARG A 7 29.67 -7.62 30.56
N HIS A 8 29.52 -7.85 31.86
CA HIS A 8 30.28 -8.85 32.59
C HIS A 8 29.31 -9.77 33.33
N GLY A 9 29.67 -11.04 33.44
CA GLY A 9 28.93 -12.03 34.22
C GLY A 9 29.83 -12.66 35.26
N SER A 10 29.25 -13.07 36.38
CA SER A 10 29.82 -14.09 37.25
C SER A 10 28.70 -14.79 38.03
N SER A 11 28.54 -16.06 37.69
CA SER A 11 28.35 -17.24 38.53
C SER A 11 27.99 -17.15 40.03
N TYR A 12 27.15 -18.11 40.43
CA TYR A 12 26.90 -18.70 41.76
C TYR A 12 26.00 -17.95 42.77
N GLY A 13 25.06 -18.72 43.33
CA GLY A 13 24.05 -18.28 44.30
C GLY A 13 22.99 -19.37 44.53
N LEU A 14 23.39 -20.52 45.07
CA LEU A 14 22.48 -21.57 45.54
C LEU A 14 21.95 -21.17 46.92
N TRP A 15 20.66 -20.85 47.04
CA TRP A 15 19.87 -21.02 48.27
C TRP A 15 18.43 -21.36 47.87
N ALA A 16 17.85 -22.35 48.53
CA ALA A 16 16.45 -22.70 48.38
C ALA A 16 15.65 -22.02 49.49
N ASP A 17 14.40 -21.63 49.22
CA ASP A 17 13.33 -21.91 50.19
C ASP A 17 11.92 -21.94 49.57
N CYS A 18 10.98 -22.47 50.34
CA CYS A 18 9.62 -22.85 49.92
C CYS A 18 8.62 -21.68 49.93
N GLY A 19 7.55 -21.75 49.12
CA GLY A 19 6.46 -20.75 49.21
C GLY A 19 5.30 -20.93 48.25
N ALA A 20 4.18 -21.43 48.78
CA ALA A 20 2.90 -21.72 48.13
C ALA A 20 2.30 -20.70 47.13
N GLY A 21 1.47 -21.24 46.20
CA GLY A 21 0.22 -20.59 45.78
C GLY A 21 0.07 -20.25 44.28
N GLY A 22 -1.11 -20.53 43.72
CA GLY A 22 -1.57 -19.90 42.47
C GLY A 22 -1.97 -20.81 41.31
N MET A 23 -3.00 -21.67 41.46
CA MET A 23 -3.70 -22.24 40.29
C MET A 23 -4.34 -21.11 39.47
N VAL A 24 -3.79 -20.80 38.28
CA VAL A 24 -4.48 -19.98 37.28
C VAL A 24 -4.81 -20.83 36.05
N ARG A 25 -6.10 -20.96 35.77
CA ARG A 25 -6.65 -21.82 34.71
C ARG A 25 -6.16 -21.38 33.33
N ALA A 26 -5.51 -22.28 32.60
CA ALA A 26 -5.19 -22.08 31.18
C ALA A 26 -6.48 -22.11 30.33
N ALA A 27 -7.04 -20.93 30.03
CA ALA A 27 -8.21 -20.80 29.17
C ALA A 27 -7.84 -21.09 27.70
N ASN A 28 -8.06 -22.33 27.28
CA ASN A 28 -7.74 -22.87 25.96
C ASN A 28 -8.65 -22.30 24.86
N ARG A 29 -8.42 -21.04 24.43
CA ARG A 29 -9.10 -20.44 23.27
C ARG A 29 -8.53 -21.01 21.97
N LYS A 30 -9.07 -22.14 21.53
CA LYS A 30 -8.97 -22.62 20.15
C LYS A 30 -9.50 -21.55 19.20
N SER A 31 -8.61 -20.89 18.46
CA SER A 31 -8.97 -19.92 17.43
C SER A 31 -9.61 -20.65 16.24
N PHE A 32 -10.93 -20.59 16.12
CA PHE A 32 -11.62 -21.05 14.91
C PHE A 32 -11.13 -20.23 13.71
N ASN A 33 -10.50 -20.91 12.76
CA ASN A 33 -9.94 -20.34 11.55
C ASN A 33 -10.46 -21.19 10.38
N ILE A 34 -11.27 -20.61 9.50
CA ILE A 34 -11.60 -21.12 8.15
C ILE A 34 -12.49 -20.10 7.41
N SER A 35 -11.90 -19.49 6.39
CA SER A 35 -12.37 -19.45 4.99
C SER A 35 -13.85 -19.13 4.69
N ALA A 36 -14.18 -17.84 4.56
CA ALA A 36 -15.43 -17.35 3.95
C ALA A 36 -15.17 -16.47 2.71
N LEU A 37 -14.59 -17.06 1.64
CA LEU A 37 -14.47 -16.41 0.32
C LEU A 37 -14.29 -17.42 -0.84
N GLY A 38 -14.84 -18.63 -0.68
CA GLY A 38 -14.80 -19.72 -1.67
C GLY A 38 -16.13 -19.95 -2.42
N LEU A 39 -17.16 -19.16 -2.16
CA LEU A 39 -18.56 -19.45 -2.53
C LEU A 39 -19.15 -18.46 -3.56
N PHE A 40 -18.37 -18.12 -4.59
CA PHE A 40 -18.86 -17.36 -5.75
C PHE A 40 -18.30 -17.81 -7.12
N CYS A 41 -17.64 -18.98 -7.17
CA CYS A 41 -17.07 -19.55 -8.42
C CYS A 41 -17.61 -20.95 -8.76
N ALA A 42 -18.60 -21.47 -8.03
CA ALA A 42 -19.12 -22.83 -8.21
C ALA A 42 -20.37 -22.86 -9.11
N ALA A 43 -20.33 -22.17 -10.25
CA ALA A 43 -21.32 -22.26 -11.32
C ALA A 43 -20.78 -21.62 -12.61
N TRP A 44 -19.99 -22.37 -13.38
CA TRP A 44 -19.79 -22.30 -14.85
C TRP A 44 -18.52 -23.07 -15.26
N SER A 45 -18.63 -24.39 -15.39
CA SER A 45 -17.61 -25.23 -16.03
C SER A 45 -18.16 -26.62 -16.39
N SER A 46 -18.91 -26.70 -17.49
CA SER A 46 -19.13 -27.95 -18.22
C SER A 46 -18.36 -27.87 -19.54
N PRO A 47 -17.43 -28.79 -19.84
CA PRO A 47 -16.57 -28.69 -21.02
C PRO A 47 -17.15 -29.46 -22.22
N ASN A 48 -17.05 -28.90 -23.43
CA ASN A 48 -17.20 -29.64 -24.69
C ASN A 48 -16.62 -28.84 -25.87
N PHE A 49 -15.84 -29.51 -26.73
CA PHE A 49 -15.47 -29.10 -28.12
C PHE A 49 -14.61 -27.80 -28.26
N VAL A 50 -13.61 -27.65 -29.16
CA VAL A 50 -13.05 -28.48 -30.27
C VAL A 50 -11.50 -28.46 -30.23
N ALA A 51 -10.93 -29.55 -30.75
CA ALA A 51 -9.53 -29.93 -30.88
C ALA A 51 -8.73 -29.28 -32.06
N TRP A 52 -7.49 -29.78 -32.24
CA TRP A 52 -6.63 -29.73 -33.45
C TRP A 52 -5.99 -28.36 -33.81
N THR A 53 -4.73 -28.23 -34.22
CA THR A 53 -3.59 -29.17 -34.53
C THR A 53 -2.30 -28.65 -33.84
N SER A 54 -1.08 -29.21 -33.89
CA SER A 54 -0.47 -30.39 -34.56
C SER A 54 0.73 -30.92 -33.71
N ARG A 55 1.70 -31.63 -34.33
CA ARG A 55 3.10 -31.84 -33.89
C ARG A 55 4.02 -31.46 -35.06
N LEU A 56 5.31 -31.17 -34.82
CA LEU A 56 6.45 -32.02 -35.25
C LEU A 56 7.85 -31.43 -34.97
N ARG A 57 8.66 -32.24 -34.27
CA ARG A 57 10.14 -32.44 -34.32
C ARG A 57 11.14 -31.30 -34.00
N PRO A 58 12.27 -31.63 -33.32
CA PRO A 58 13.43 -30.75 -33.16
C PRO A 58 14.48 -30.96 -34.26
N ALA A 59 15.25 -29.92 -34.59
CA ALA A 59 16.44 -30.01 -35.42
C ALA A 59 17.68 -29.51 -34.66
N ARG A 60 18.70 -30.36 -34.50
CA ARG A 60 20.06 -29.97 -34.10
C ARG A 60 20.74 -29.30 -35.30
N LEU A 61 21.35 -28.13 -35.11
CA LEU A 61 22.57 -27.78 -35.81
C LEU A 61 23.57 -27.10 -34.86
N ARG A 62 24.83 -27.52 -34.94
CA ARG A 62 25.97 -26.85 -34.32
C ARG A 62 26.48 -25.79 -35.30
N GLY A 63 26.72 -24.57 -34.83
CA GLY A 63 27.33 -23.51 -35.63
C GLY A 63 28.37 -22.77 -34.78
N LEU A 64 29.65 -23.05 -35.02
CA LEU A 64 30.75 -22.28 -34.43
C LEU A 64 30.78 -20.89 -35.09
N SER A 65 30.75 -19.83 -34.28
CA SER A 65 31.23 -18.52 -34.72
C SER A 65 32.02 -17.86 -33.60
N ARG A 66 33.35 -17.83 -33.76
CA ARG A 66 34.26 -17.05 -32.92
C ARG A 66 34.20 -15.60 -33.39
N SER A 67 33.36 -14.78 -32.75
CA SER A 67 33.42 -13.33 -32.95
C SER A 67 34.36 -12.70 -31.93
N CYS A 68 35.41 -12.02 -32.40
CA CYS A 68 36.36 -11.30 -31.56
C CYS A 68 35.69 -10.10 -30.89
N THR A 69 35.34 -10.23 -29.60
CA THR A 69 34.93 -9.10 -28.77
C THR A 69 36.13 -8.21 -28.45
N ARG A 70 36.40 -7.27 -29.36
CA ARG A 70 37.30 -6.13 -29.16
C ARG A 70 36.92 -5.43 -27.86
N LYS A 71 37.76 -5.52 -26.81
CA LYS A 71 37.59 -4.75 -25.57
C LYS A 71 37.73 -3.26 -25.91
N VAL A 72 36.61 -2.60 -26.20
CA VAL A 72 36.52 -1.14 -26.14
C VAL A 72 36.57 -0.79 -24.66
N GLN A 73 37.79 -0.59 -24.17
CA GLN A 73 38.07 -0.13 -22.82
C GLN A 73 37.84 1.39 -22.76
N GLY A 74 36.61 1.78 -23.10
CA GLY A 74 36.14 3.16 -23.05
C GLY A 74 36.13 3.64 -21.61
N ASP A 75 36.65 4.85 -21.42
CA ASP A 75 36.86 5.49 -20.13
C ASP A 75 35.53 5.58 -19.35
N ARG A 76 35.35 4.71 -18.35
CA ARG A 76 34.08 4.55 -17.61
C ARG A 76 33.95 5.63 -16.54
N ARG A 77 33.88 6.89 -16.97
CA ARG A 77 33.43 7.99 -16.11
C ARG A 77 32.03 7.64 -15.59
N ALA A 78 31.83 7.71 -14.28
CA ALA A 78 30.54 7.39 -13.68
C ALA A 78 29.44 8.29 -14.28
N PRO A 79 28.24 7.75 -14.60
CA PRO A 79 27.21 8.51 -15.29
C PRO A 79 26.80 9.76 -14.50
N ALA A 80 26.48 10.83 -15.22
CA ALA A 80 25.97 12.03 -14.59
C ALA A 80 24.63 11.69 -13.90
N THR A 81 24.33 12.41 -12.83
CA THR A 81 23.12 12.13 -12.04
C THR A 81 21.85 12.34 -12.88
N GLY A 82 21.88 13.27 -13.85
CA GLY A 82 20.84 13.44 -14.86
C GLY A 82 20.60 12.15 -15.64
N ASP A 83 21.60 11.68 -16.38
CA ASP A 83 21.56 10.46 -17.21
C ASP A 83 21.02 9.24 -16.45
N LEU A 84 21.37 9.12 -15.16
CA LEU A 84 20.94 8.02 -14.30
C LEU A 84 19.43 8.11 -13.98
N VAL A 85 18.92 9.31 -13.71
CA VAL A 85 17.48 9.56 -13.53
C VAL A 85 16.72 9.36 -14.84
N ASP A 86 17.24 9.84 -15.96
CA ASP A 86 16.60 9.68 -17.28
C ASP A 86 16.50 8.20 -17.69
N ARG A 87 17.59 7.43 -17.52
CA ARG A 87 17.57 5.98 -17.74
C ARG A 87 16.63 5.26 -16.78
N LEU A 88 16.56 5.67 -15.51
CA LEU A 88 15.63 5.09 -14.54
C LEU A 88 14.18 5.32 -14.96
N LEU A 89 13.83 6.55 -15.36
CA LEU A 89 12.48 6.91 -15.81
C LEU A 89 12.05 6.08 -17.02
N ILE A 90 12.89 5.99 -18.05
CA ILE A 90 12.64 5.16 -19.26
C ILE A 90 12.37 3.70 -18.88
N VAL A 91 13.18 3.11 -17.99
CA VAL A 91 13.06 1.69 -17.64
C VAL A 91 11.84 1.38 -16.75
N VAL A 92 11.30 2.36 -16.00
CA VAL A 92 10.11 2.13 -15.15
C VAL A 92 8.77 2.40 -15.83
N GLU A 93 8.72 3.24 -16.88
CA GLU A 93 7.47 3.76 -17.44
C GLU A 93 6.50 2.66 -17.89
N ASP A 94 6.96 1.69 -18.68
CA ASP A 94 6.14 0.58 -19.21
C ASP A 94 5.91 -0.59 -18.22
N THR A 95 6.32 -0.47 -16.96
CA THR A 95 6.36 -1.62 -16.04
C THR A 95 5.05 -1.93 -15.28
N ASP A 96 3.93 -1.24 -15.54
CA ASP A 96 2.74 -1.20 -14.64
C ASP A 96 3.16 -1.07 -13.17
N ARG A 97 3.99 -0.06 -12.89
CA ARG A 97 4.49 0.24 -11.55
C ARG A 97 5.24 -0.93 -10.90
N GLY A 98 6.09 -1.60 -11.69
CA GLY A 98 6.93 -2.74 -11.31
C GLY A 98 6.28 -4.12 -11.41
N VAL A 99 5.02 -4.23 -11.86
CA VAL A 99 4.29 -5.51 -11.95
C VAL A 99 4.57 -6.27 -13.24
N ALA A 100 4.81 -5.58 -14.35
CA ALA A 100 5.22 -6.15 -15.64
C ALA A 100 6.75 -6.27 -15.80
N ALA A 101 7.54 -5.66 -14.91
CA ALA A 101 9.01 -5.67 -14.99
C ALA A 101 9.59 -7.10 -14.86
N THR A 102 10.53 -7.45 -15.74
CA THR A 102 11.30 -8.71 -15.69
C THR A 102 12.28 -8.72 -14.51
N ALA A 103 12.91 -9.88 -14.24
CA ALA A 103 13.90 -9.98 -13.16
C ALA A 103 15.14 -9.10 -13.44
N GLU A 104 15.56 -9.05 -14.70
CA GLU A 104 16.69 -8.26 -15.22
C GLU A 104 16.38 -6.77 -15.11
N GLN A 105 15.20 -6.34 -15.59
CA GLN A 105 14.74 -4.96 -15.43
C GLN A 105 14.69 -4.55 -13.95
N LYS A 106 14.18 -5.41 -13.07
CA LYS A 106 14.16 -5.14 -11.62
C LYS A 106 15.57 -5.01 -11.04
N ALA A 107 16.52 -5.85 -11.45
CA ALA A 107 17.91 -5.72 -11.03
C ALA A 107 18.53 -4.40 -11.52
N THR A 108 18.33 -4.01 -12.78
CA THR A 108 18.80 -2.73 -13.34
C THR A 108 18.16 -1.52 -12.66
N ILE A 109 16.85 -1.55 -12.40
CA ILE A 109 16.13 -0.51 -11.64
C ILE A 109 16.73 -0.38 -10.23
N MET A 110 16.96 -1.51 -9.55
CA MET A 110 17.52 -1.52 -8.19
C MET A 110 18.95 -1.00 -8.14
N ASP A 111 19.80 -1.34 -9.11
CA ASP A 111 21.16 -0.80 -9.22
C ASP A 111 21.15 0.74 -9.39
N MET A 112 20.33 1.25 -10.32
CA MET A 112 20.19 2.70 -10.52
C MET A 112 19.63 3.40 -9.27
N ILE A 113 18.67 2.78 -8.57
CA ILE A 113 18.16 3.27 -7.28
C ILE A 113 19.28 3.35 -6.23
N LEU A 114 20.13 2.32 -6.09
CA LEU A 114 21.23 2.32 -5.12
C LEU A 114 22.29 3.39 -5.44
N GLN A 115 22.61 3.59 -6.73
CA GLN A 115 23.49 4.67 -7.15
C GLN A 115 22.91 6.06 -6.83
N LEU A 116 21.59 6.24 -6.96
CA LEU A 116 20.90 7.48 -6.54
C LEU A 116 20.85 7.63 -5.01
N GLU A 117 20.58 6.56 -4.25
CA GLU A 117 20.63 6.56 -2.77
C GLU A 117 22.01 7.05 -2.29
N SER A 118 23.11 6.54 -2.87
CA SER A 118 24.47 6.99 -2.54
C SER A 118 24.74 8.45 -2.92
N LYS A 119 24.30 8.90 -4.11
CA LYS A 119 24.40 10.32 -4.52
C LYS A 119 23.56 11.28 -3.65
N GLY A 120 22.59 10.76 -2.88
CA GLY A 120 21.76 11.52 -1.93
C GLY A 120 22.26 11.50 -0.49
N GLU A 121 23.32 10.76 -0.19
CA GLU A 121 23.83 10.59 1.17
C GLU A 121 24.22 11.92 1.84
N GLY A 122 23.99 12.04 3.14
CA GLY A 122 24.20 13.26 3.92
C GLY A 122 23.19 14.40 3.69
N ARG A 123 22.36 14.36 2.64
CA ARG A 123 21.37 15.42 2.38
C ARG A 123 20.13 15.32 3.26
N ASN A 124 19.59 16.47 3.65
CA ASN A 124 18.33 16.58 4.39
C ASN A 124 17.26 17.33 3.57
N TYR A 125 16.57 16.57 2.74
CA TYR A 125 15.52 16.99 1.82
C TYR A 125 14.22 17.45 2.53
N LEU A 126 14.05 17.12 3.82
CA LEU A 126 12.95 17.62 4.63
C LEU A 126 13.22 19.06 5.10
N LYS A 127 14.46 19.36 5.49
CA LYS A 127 14.91 20.70 5.91
C LYS A 127 15.02 21.67 4.73
N ASP A 128 15.61 21.25 3.61
CA ASP A 128 15.67 22.09 2.39
C ASP A 128 14.31 22.23 1.69
N GLY A 129 13.35 21.36 2.02
CA GLY A 129 11.97 21.38 1.54
C GLY A 129 11.74 20.71 0.17
N SER A 130 12.79 20.23 -0.50
CA SER A 130 12.69 19.57 -1.80
C SER A 130 11.88 18.27 -1.75
N ALA A 131 11.87 17.56 -0.62
CA ALA A 131 11.05 16.34 -0.42
C ALA A 131 9.54 16.62 -0.50
N TYR A 132 9.10 17.85 -0.27
CA TYR A 132 7.69 18.23 -0.37
C TYR A 132 7.27 18.38 -1.84
N GLY A 133 6.08 17.88 -2.14
CA GLY A 133 5.50 17.90 -3.47
C GLY A 133 4.40 16.86 -3.67
N LYS A 134 3.70 17.02 -4.79
CA LYS A 134 2.84 15.99 -5.37
C LYS A 134 3.72 15.05 -6.20
N TYR A 135 3.61 13.75 -5.95
CA TYR A 135 4.27 12.73 -6.76
C TYR A 135 3.34 11.61 -7.19
N GLU A 136 3.51 11.14 -8.43
CA GLU A 136 3.00 9.87 -8.94
C GLU A 136 3.97 8.74 -8.57
N VAL A 137 3.44 7.54 -8.31
CA VAL A 137 4.24 6.31 -8.09
C VAL A 137 4.47 5.61 -9.43
N LEU A 138 5.70 5.61 -9.91
CA LEU A 138 6.11 4.96 -11.16
C LEU A 138 6.63 3.54 -10.97
N TYR A 139 7.14 3.19 -9.79
CA TYR A 139 7.66 1.84 -9.52
C TYR A 139 7.52 1.45 -8.05
N VAL A 140 7.30 0.15 -7.81
CA VAL A 140 7.28 -0.48 -6.49
C VAL A 140 8.13 -1.75 -6.52
N GLY A 141 9.22 -1.78 -5.76
CA GLY A 141 10.17 -2.90 -5.68
C GLY A 141 9.67 -4.11 -4.89
N ALA A 142 8.50 -4.64 -5.24
CA ALA A 142 7.95 -5.84 -4.61
C ALA A 142 8.68 -7.10 -5.10
N ASN A 143 9.43 -7.75 -4.19
CA ASN A 143 10.34 -8.86 -4.53
C ASN A 143 9.64 -10.16 -4.97
N THR A 144 8.35 -10.37 -4.69
CA THR A 144 7.61 -11.54 -5.23
C THR A 144 6.15 -11.20 -5.49
N SER A 145 5.54 -11.92 -6.45
CA SER A 145 4.10 -11.92 -6.72
C SER A 145 3.24 -12.54 -5.60
N ARG A 146 3.88 -13.12 -4.57
CA ARG A 146 3.22 -13.76 -3.42
C ARG A 146 2.95 -12.78 -2.27
N ILE A 147 3.76 -11.74 -2.13
CA ILE A 147 3.55 -10.67 -1.15
C ILE A 147 2.65 -9.62 -1.79
N ALA A 148 1.56 -9.27 -1.12
CA ALA A 148 0.64 -8.24 -1.61
C ALA A 148 1.38 -6.90 -1.79
N ASN A 149 1.28 -6.28 -2.97
CA ASN A 149 1.97 -5.03 -3.28
C ASN A 149 1.71 -3.98 -2.18
N PRO A 150 2.76 -3.38 -1.58
CA PRO A 150 2.57 -2.48 -0.44
C PRO A 150 1.70 -1.26 -0.80
N ALA A 151 1.80 -0.78 -2.04
CA ALA A 151 0.87 0.18 -2.62
C ALA A 151 -0.26 -0.52 -3.40
N GLY A 152 -1.24 -1.08 -2.68
CA GLY A 152 -2.52 -1.57 -3.22
C GLY A 152 -3.05 -2.91 -2.67
N GLY A 153 -2.27 -3.66 -1.90
CA GLY A 153 -2.71 -4.90 -1.26
C GLY A 153 -3.11 -6.03 -2.23
N ARG A 154 -3.94 -6.98 -1.74
CA ARG A 154 -4.46 -8.12 -2.54
C ARG A 154 -5.21 -7.70 -3.81
N TRP A 155 -5.76 -6.48 -3.83
CA TRP A 155 -6.51 -5.91 -4.95
C TRP A 155 -5.68 -5.68 -6.22
N ARG A 156 -4.34 -5.69 -6.14
CA ARG A 156 -3.46 -5.60 -7.33
C ARG A 156 -2.97 -6.95 -7.87
N GLY A 157 -3.56 -8.07 -7.42
CA GLY A 157 -3.37 -9.39 -8.05
C GLY A 157 -3.97 -9.48 -9.47
N ARG A 158 -3.80 -10.63 -10.17
CA ARG A 158 -4.33 -10.83 -11.54
C ARG A 158 -5.84 -10.54 -11.64
N VAL A 159 -6.65 -11.18 -10.80
CA VAL A 159 -8.11 -10.98 -10.76
C VAL A 159 -8.46 -9.57 -10.32
N GLY A 160 -7.80 -9.08 -9.25
CA GLY A 160 -8.03 -7.74 -8.71
C GLY A 160 -7.79 -6.62 -9.73
N ARG A 161 -6.71 -6.69 -10.54
CA ARG A 161 -6.46 -5.72 -11.62
C ARG A 161 -7.47 -5.77 -12.76
N ARG A 162 -8.10 -6.92 -13.03
CA ARG A 162 -9.20 -7.02 -14.01
C ARG A 162 -10.49 -6.39 -13.49
N LEU A 163 -10.78 -6.56 -12.20
CA LEU A 163 -11.96 -5.98 -11.54
C LEU A 163 -11.77 -4.50 -11.16
N PHE A 164 -10.54 -4.06 -10.90
CA PHE A 164 -10.18 -2.72 -10.45
C PHE A 164 -8.89 -2.23 -11.14
N PRO A 165 -8.89 -2.02 -12.48
CA PRO A 165 -7.79 -1.38 -13.19
C PRO A 165 -7.38 -0.07 -12.50
N THR A 166 -6.09 0.05 -12.16
CA THR A 166 -5.51 1.23 -11.50
C THR A 166 -5.27 2.33 -12.52
N ARG A 167 -6.01 3.44 -12.40
CA ARG A 167 -5.90 4.62 -13.28
C ARG A 167 -4.84 5.61 -12.80
N GLY A 168 -4.62 5.70 -11.50
CA GLY A 168 -3.63 6.59 -10.89
C GLY A 168 -3.17 6.05 -9.54
N LEU A 169 -1.90 6.29 -9.21
CA LEU A 169 -1.34 5.94 -7.91
C LEU A 169 -0.35 7.04 -7.53
N TYR A 170 -0.61 7.72 -6.43
CA TYR A 170 0.13 8.89 -6.01
C TYR A 170 0.48 8.83 -4.51
N GLN A 171 1.64 9.36 -4.15
CA GLN A 171 2.07 9.54 -2.76
C GLN A 171 2.69 10.93 -2.59
N HIS A 172 1.92 11.82 -2.01
CA HIS A 172 2.32 13.19 -1.73
C HIS A 172 2.92 13.31 -0.34
N LEU A 173 3.91 14.20 -0.20
CA LEU A 173 4.37 14.70 1.08
C LEU A 173 4.24 16.22 0.99
N LEU A 174 3.37 16.82 1.80
CA LEU A 174 2.95 18.22 1.67
C LEU A 174 3.27 18.97 2.96
N ARG A 175 3.56 20.28 2.85
CA ARG A 175 3.68 21.18 4.00
C ARG A 175 2.51 22.16 3.96
N GLN A 176 1.59 22.06 4.91
CA GLN A 176 0.35 22.84 4.96
C GLN A 176 0.15 23.40 6.38
N GLY A 177 0.02 24.72 6.51
CA GLY A 177 -0.15 25.37 7.82
C GLY A 177 0.99 25.07 8.80
N GLY A 178 2.24 25.05 8.31
CA GLY A 178 3.42 24.68 9.09
C GLY A 178 3.55 23.20 9.46
N LYS A 179 2.58 22.34 9.08
CA LYS A 179 2.57 20.91 9.41
C LYS A 179 2.84 20.05 8.18
N ASN A 180 3.57 18.96 8.39
CA ASN A 180 3.89 17.96 7.39
C ASN A 180 2.75 16.95 7.28
N ILE A 181 2.27 16.68 6.06
CA ILE A 181 1.12 15.81 5.78
C ILE A 181 1.52 14.80 4.69
N ALA A 182 1.31 13.51 4.96
CA ALA A 182 1.40 12.47 3.95
C ALA A 182 0.01 12.19 3.37
N VAL A 183 -0.09 12.05 2.04
CA VAL A 183 -1.32 11.66 1.34
C VAL A 183 -1.02 10.55 0.34
N ASN A 184 -1.63 9.38 0.53
CA ASN A 184 -1.69 8.33 -0.47
C ASN A 184 -3.04 8.43 -1.20
N LEU A 185 -3.00 8.52 -2.53
CA LEU A 185 -4.16 8.59 -3.40
C LEU A 185 -4.09 7.45 -4.41
N VAL A 186 -5.16 6.65 -4.49
CA VAL A 186 -5.28 5.55 -5.44
C VAL A 186 -6.56 5.74 -6.24
N GLU A 187 -6.45 5.87 -7.56
CA GLU A 187 -7.59 5.88 -8.46
C GLU A 187 -7.70 4.52 -9.15
N VAL A 188 -8.85 3.87 -9.02
CA VAL A 188 -9.19 2.62 -9.72
C VAL A 188 -10.55 2.77 -10.40
N ALA A 189 -10.90 1.83 -11.27
CA ALA A 189 -12.25 1.77 -11.83
C ALA A 189 -12.84 0.36 -11.70
N PHE A 190 -13.94 0.21 -10.97
CA PHE A 190 -14.63 -1.06 -10.85
C PHE A 190 -15.21 -1.49 -12.21
N LEU A 191 -14.81 -2.68 -12.67
CA LEU A 191 -15.05 -3.23 -14.01
C LEU A 191 -14.62 -2.30 -15.16
N GLY A 192 -13.72 -1.34 -14.89
CA GLY A 192 -13.37 -0.27 -15.83
C GLY A 192 -14.44 0.83 -15.99
N ILE A 193 -15.64 0.64 -15.43
CA ILE A 193 -16.79 1.54 -15.60
C ILE A 193 -16.86 2.56 -14.46
N VAL A 194 -16.96 2.11 -13.22
CA VAL A 194 -17.26 2.98 -12.07
C VAL A 194 -15.97 3.53 -11.45
N PRO A 195 -15.71 4.84 -11.49
CA PRO A 195 -14.52 5.42 -10.85
C PRO A 195 -14.61 5.30 -9.32
N ILE A 196 -13.53 4.80 -8.72
CA ILE A 196 -13.36 4.70 -7.27
C ILE A 196 -12.03 5.34 -6.90
N VAL A 197 -12.08 6.27 -5.94
CA VAL A 197 -10.91 6.97 -5.42
C VAL A 197 -10.70 6.58 -3.96
N VAL A 198 -9.50 6.12 -3.61
CA VAL A 198 -9.08 5.78 -2.25
C VAL A 198 -8.09 6.83 -1.77
N VAL A 199 -8.32 7.39 -0.58
CA VAL A 199 -7.44 8.38 0.05
C VAL A 199 -7.09 7.94 1.47
N LEU A 200 -5.79 7.92 1.76
CA LEU A 200 -5.28 7.91 3.13
C LEU A 200 -4.50 9.20 3.34
N SER A 201 -4.88 9.99 4.34
CA SER A 201 -4.22 11.25 4.69
C SER A 201 -3.91 11.29 6.18
N GLY A 202 -2.79 11.89 6.56
CA GLY A 202 -2.46 12.09 7.98
C GLY A 202 -1.16 12.86 8.19
N PRO A 203 -0.88 13.28 9.44
CA PRO A 203 0.38 13.92 9.77
C PRO A 203 1.58 13.01 9.48
N ALA A 204 2.67 13.62 9.01
CA ALA A 204 3.96 12.99 8.82
C ALA A 204 4.96 13.64 9.79
N VAL A 205 5.48 12.90 10.75
CA VAL A 205 6.42 13.41 11.76
C VAL A 205 7.83 12.93 11.42
N GLU A 206 8.81 13.83 11.43
CA GLU A 206 10.23 13.48 11.21
C GLU A 206 10.73 12.58 12.35
N LEU A 207 11.48 11.53 12.03
CA LEU A 207 11.98 10.60 13.03
C LEU A 207 13.32 11.05 13.60
N SER A 208 13.43 11.05 14.93
CA SER A 208 14.70 11.23 15.63
C SER A 208 15.71 10.12 15.27
N PRO A 209 17.03 10.33 15.44
CA PRO A 209 18.03 9.30 15.13
C PRO A 209 17.75 7.95 15.80
N CYS A 210 17.41 7.96 17.09
CA CYS A 210 17.05 6.77 17.86
C CYS A 210 15.81 6.04 17.28
N GLU A 211 14.75 6.77 16.93
CA GLU A 211 13.56 6.16 16.32
C GLU A 211 13.83 5.60 14.92
N ARG A 212 14.73 6.22 14.15
CA ARG A 212 15.13 5.71 12.82
C ARG A 212 15.91 4.40 12.95
N GLU A 213 16.86 4.34 13.88
CA GLU A 213 17.61 3.12 14.19
C GLU A 213 16.68 2.01 14.71
N ALA A 214 15.79 2.32 15.65
CA ALA A 214 14.81 1.37 16.17
C ALA A 214 13.84 0.85 15.08
N ALA A 215 13.30 1.73 14.23
CA ALA A 215 12.41 1.34 13.14
C ALA A 215 13.12 0.54 12.05
N ALA A 216 14.39 0.84 11.76
CA ALA A 216 15.23 0.07 10.86
C ALA A 216 15.51 -1.33 11.42
N ALA A 217 15.85 -1.43 12.71
CA ALA A 217 16.17 -2.67 13.41
C ALA A 217 14.96 -3.59 13.57
N GLU A 218 13.79 -3.09 13.98
CA GLU A 218 12.54 -3.86 14.13
C GLU A 218 12.16 -4.63 12.85
N ARG A 219 12.58 -4.12 11.69
CA ARG A 219 12.21 -4.60 10.36
C ARG A 219 13.35 -5.14 9.52
N GLY A 220 14.60 -5.07 10.00
CA GLY A 220 15.77 -5.47 9.24
C GLY A 220 15.98 -4.66 7.96
N THR A 221 15.81 -3.33 8.01
CA THR A 221 15.93 -2.46 6.82
C THR A 221 17.37 -2.44 6.28
N PRO A 222 17.63 -2.91 5.03
CA PRO A 222 18.99 -2.91 4.47
C PRO A 222 19.50 -1.48 4.24
N GLY A 223 20.63 -1.15 4.88
CA GLY A 223 21.23 0.19 4.86
C GLY A 223 20.53 1.22 5.75
N GLY A 224 19.65 0.79 6.68
CA GLY A 224 18.98 1.70 7.61
C GLY A 224 17.99 2.67 6.96
N LEU A 225 17.72 3.79 7.67
CA LEU A 225 16.81 4.86 7.26
C LEU A 225 17.53 6.22 7.35
N SER A 226 17.46 7.01 6.28
CA SER A 226 18.17 8.29 6.16
C SER A 226 17.59 9.36 7.10
N ALA A 227 18.23 10.54 7.18
CA ALA A 227 17.70 11.68 7.92
C ALA A 227 16.36 12.22 7.39
N ASN A 228 15.88 11.69 6.25
CA ASN A 228 14.64 12.06 5.58
C ASN A 228 13.46 11.13 5.92
N ALA A 229 13.63 10.26 6.92
CA ALA A 229 12.59 9.34 7.35
C ALA A 229 11.50 10.02 8.18
N VAL A 230 10.25 9.84 7.76
CA VAL A 230 9.04 10.32 8.44
C VAL A 230 8.13 9.16 8.83
N ARG A 231 7.46 9.29 9.98
CA ARG A 231 6.32 8.45 10.38
C ARG A 231 5.02 9.10 9.93
N ALA A 232 4.41 8.54 8.90
CA ALA A 232 3.09 8.94 8.43
C ALA A 232 2.01 8.18 9.22
N SER A 233 1.19 8.91 9.98
CA SER A 233 0.09 8.35 10.76
C SER A 233 -1.24 8.66 10.07
N PHE A 234 -1.64 7.77 9.17
CA PHE A 234 -2.84 7.90 8.35
C PHE A 234 -4.13 7.66 9.13
N GLU A 235 -5.11 8.52 8.86
CA GLU A 235 -6.50 8.30 9.23
C GLU A 235 -7.10 7.07 8.53
N ALA A 236 -8.27 6.63 9.02
CA ALA A 236 -9.03 5.57 8.38
C ALA A 236 -9.30 5.91 6.89
N PRO A 237 -8.97 5.02 5.94
CA PRO A 237 -9.15 5.25 4.51
C PRO A 237 -10.53 5.82 4.14
N ARG A 238 -10.52 6.88 3.33
CA ARG A 238 -11.73 7.42 2.70
C ARG A 238 -11.83 6.91 1.27
N LEU A 239 -12.99 6.39 0.91
CA LEU A 239 -13.33 5.93 -0.43
C LEU A 239 -14.39 6.86 -1.00
N ALA A 240 -14.25 7.26 -2.27
CA ALA A 240 -15.28 7.98 -3.00
C ALA A 240 -15.62 7.23 -4.28
N VAL A 241 -16.90 6.90 -4.46
CA VAL A 241 -17.42 6.16 -5.62
C VAL A 241 -18.25 7.13 -6.50
N GLY A 242 -18.02 7.10 -7.82
CA GLY A 242 -18.74 7.95 -8.77
C GLY A 242 -18.13 9.34 -9.01
N SER A 243 -16.97 9.64 -8.42
CA SER A 243 -16.33 10.97 -8.32
C SER A 243 -15.90 11.66 -9.63
N CYS A 244 -16.11 11.04 -10.81
CA CYS A 244 -15.46 11.42 -12.06
C CYS A 244 -16.39 11.41 -13.29
N GLY A 245 -17.27 12.41 -13.41
CA GLY A 245 -17.73 13.00 -14.69
C GLY A 245 -18.67 12.19 -15.62
N ARG A 246 -18.69 10.86 -15.54
CA ARG A 246 -19.67 10.00 -16.23
C ARG A 246 -20.34 9.11 -15.20
N GLY A 247 -21.61 9.41 -14.91
CA GLY A 247 -22.46 8.53 -14.12
C GLY A 247 -22.68 7.19 -14.83
N LEU A 248 -22.90 6.14 -14.04
CA LEU A 248 -23.38 4.85 -14.56
C LEU A 248 -24.61 5.11 -15.44
N LEU A 249 -24.62 4.59 -16.67
CA LEU A 249 -25.72 4.71 -17.65
C LEU A 249 -26.15 6.16 -18.00
N GLY A 250 -25.32 7.17 -17.76
CA GLY A 250 -25.63 8.56 -18.11
C GLY A 250 -26.63 9.27 -17.17
N LEU A 251 -27.55 8.53 -16.53
CA LEU A 251 -28.49 9.06 -15.53
C LEU A 251 -27.78 9.66 -14.30
N ALA A 252 -26.72 9.02 -13.82
CA ALA A 252 -26.07 9.41 -12.55
C ALA A 252 -25.19 10.68 -12.64
N ARG A 253 -25.41 11.58 -13.60
CA ARG A 253 -24.74 12.89 -13.70
C ARG A 253 -25.13 13.89 -12.60
N ARG A 254 -26.18 13.62 -11.82
CA ARG A 254 -26.70 14.52 -10.77
C ARG A 254 -26.45 14.06 -9.32
N LEU A 255 -25.94 12.86 -9.08
CA LEU A 255 -25.73 12.37 -7.71
C LEU A 255 -24.33 12.75 -7.20
N PRO A 256 -24.21 13.23 -5.95
CA PRO A 256 -22.90 13.47 -5.32
C PRO A 256 -22.15 12.14 -5.12
N PRO A 257 -20.81 12.16 -5.10
CA PRO A 257 -20.02 10.94 -4.90
C PRO A 257 -20.29 10.32 -3.54
N LEU A 258 -20.50 9.00 -3.52
CA LEU A 258 -20.67 8.27 -2.27
C LEU A 258 -19.33 8.19 -1.54
N ARG A 259 -19.21 8.93 -0.43
CA ARG A 259 -18.00 8.97 0.42
C ARG A 259 -18.15 7.99 1.58
N LEU A 260 -17.29 6.97 1.66
CA LEU A 260 -17.27 5.96 2.72
C LEU A 260 -15.97 6.03 3.54
N ARG A 261 -16.05 5.73 4.84
CA ARG A 261 -14.88 5.48 5.71
C ARG A 261 -14.73 3.98 5.94
N VAL A 262 -13.56 3.41 5.63
CA VAL A 262 -13.33 1.95 5.66
C VAL A 262 -11.99 1.62 6.33
N GLY A 263 -12.02 0.68 7.28
CA GLY A 263 -10.83 0.21 7.99
C GLY A 263 -10.35 1.14 9.11
N PRO A 264 -9.20 0.84 9.73
CA PRO A 264 -8.67 1.55 10.88
C PRO A 264 -7.67 2.63 10.47
N ARG A 265 -7.24 3.45 11.43
CA ARG A 265 -6.01 4.23 11.33
C ARG A 265 -4.81 3.31 11.12
N THR A 266 -3.79 3.79 10.43
CA THR A 266 -2.54 3.04 10.15
C THR A 266 -1.33 3.96 10.30
N SER A 267 -0.18 3.42 10.66
CA SER A 267 1.08 4.18 10.73
C SER A 267 2.15 3.46 9.92
N VAL A 268 2.90 4.22 9.12
CA VAL A 268 3.94 3.70 8.22
C VAL A 268 5.15 4.63 8.30
N VAL A 269 6.35 4.05 8.35
CA VAL A 269 7.60 4.82 8.20
C VAL A 269 8.02 4.82 6.73
N LEU A 270 8.24 6.02 6.21
CA LEU A 270 8.61 6.33 4.83
C LEU A 270 9.91 7.13 4.85
N ASP A 271 10.90 6.72 4.08
CA ASP A 271 12.19 7.41 3.93
C ASP A 271 12.36 7.89 2.49
N ALA A 272 13.06 9.01 2.32
CA ALA A 272 13.35 9.66 1.04
C ALA A 272 14.87 9.83 0.87
N PRO A 273 15.62 8.73 0.64
CA PRO A 273 17.09 8.78 0.56
C PRO A 273 17.64 9.56 -0.64
N TYR A 274 16.83 9.85 -1.66
CA TYR A 274 17.22 10.73 -2.77
C TYR A 274 16.02 11.53 -3.29
N VAL A 275 16.23 12.82 -3.55
CA VAL A 275 15.27 13.75 -4.18
C VAL A 275 16.01 14.65 -5.16
N ASP A 276 15.39 14.92 -6.31
CA ASP A 276 15.74 16.02 -7.20
C ASP A 276 14.47 16.79 -7.66
N GLY A 277 14.60 17.62 -8.69
CA GLY A 277 13.47 18.35 -9.26
C GLY A 277 12.41 17.44 -9.92
N ARG A 278 12.80 16.26 -10.40
CA ARG A 278 12.00 15.37 -11.28
C ARG A 278 11.45 14.15 -10.54
N ILE A 279 12.23 13.58 -9.63
CA ILE A 279 11.92 12.34 -8.92
C ILE A 279 12.20 12.42 -7.42
N ARG A 280 11.59 11.46 -6.70
CA ARG A 280 11.98 11.07 -5.35
C ARG A 280 12.15 9.56 -5.33
N ILE A 281 13.26 9.08 -4.78
CA ILE A 281 13.41 7.67 -4.38
C ILE A 281 12.82 7.52 -2.99
N GLY A 282 11.91 6.57 -2.84
CA GLY A 282 11.36 6.19 -1.54
C GLY A 282 11.94 4.87 -1.05
N LYS A 283 12.12 4.75 0.27
CA LYS A 283 12.41 3.49 0.96
C LYS A 283 11.37 3.30 2.07
N GLY A 284 10.63 2.20 2.04
CA GLY A 284 9.77 1.80 3.15
C GLY A 284 10.57 1.12 4.26
N SER A 285 10.03 1.06 5.47
CA SER A 285 10.69 0.38 6.61
C SER A 285 10.94 -1.11 6.45
N THR A 286 10.58 -1.74 5.33
CA THR A 286 10.94 -3.13 4.99
C THR A 286 12.05 -3.20 3.94
N GLY A 287 12.69 -2.08 3.61
CA GLY A 287 13.69 -1.99 2.54
C GLY A 287 13.13 -1.98 1.11
N ILE A 288 11.81 -2.07 0.95
CA ILE A 288 11.15 -1.95 -0.37
C ILE A 288 11.35 -0.52 -0.88
N ARG A 289 11.85 -0.41 -2.11
CA ARG A 289 12.04 0.89 -2.78
C ARG A 289 10.87 1.26 -3.70
N PHE A 290 10.74 2.56 -3.88
CA PHE A 290 9.72 3.20 -4.70
C PHE A 290 10.39 4.24 -5.58
N VAL A 291 9.94 4.38 -6.84
CA VAL A 291 10.30 5.52 -7.69
C VAL A 291 9.08 6.40 -7.81
N PHE A 292 9.22 7.66 -7.45
CA PHE A 292 8.18 8.67 -7.53
C PHE A 292 8.57 9.74 -8.55
N ARG A 293 7.65 10.14 -9.43
CA ARG A 293 7.81 11.28 -10.36
C ARG A 293 7.05 12.48 -9.82
N ARG A 294 7.70 13.65 -9.72
CA ARG A 294 7.03 14.91 -9.36
C ARG A 294 5.99 15.22 -10.43
N THR A 295 4.80 15.66 -10.02
CA THR A 295 3.69 15.86 -10.96
C THR A 295 2.80 17.04 -10.58
N GLU A 296 2.32 17.74 -11.61
CA GLU A 296 1.35 18.83 -11.49
C GLU A 296 -0.02 18.43 -12.04
N ASP A 297 -0.22 17.16 -12.45
CA ASP A 297 -1.49 16.61 -12.95
C ASP A 297 -2.64 16.95 -11.99
N ALA A 298 -3.72 17.52 -12.52
CA ALA A 298 -4.93 17.83 -11.75
C ALA A 298 -5.52 16.59 -11.04
N LYS A 299 -5.27 15.37 -11.52
CA LYS A 299 -5.61 14.12 -10.81
C LYS A 299 -4.91 14.01 -9.45
N ALA A 300 -3.71 14.55 -9.29
CA ALA A 300 -3.00 14.62 -8.01
C ALA A 300 -3.67 15.58 -6.99
N ASP A 301 -4.66 16.38 -7.38
CA ASP A 301 -5.53 17.10 -6.44
C ASP A 301 -6.85 16.36 -6.14
N GLY A 302 -7.08 15.19 -6.77
CA GLY A 302 -8.29 14.39 -6.63
C GLY A 302 -8.64 14.03 -5.18
N TRP A 303 -7.63 13.90 -4.31
CA TRP A 303 -7.82 13.64 -2.88
C TRP A 303 -8.60 14.73 -2.15
N LYS A 304 -8.46 16.01 -2.54
CA LYS A 304 -9.15 17.14 -1.90
C LYS A 304 -10.68 16.94 -1.95
N ARG A 305 -11.22 16.59 -3.12
CA ARG A 305 -12.66 16.33 -3.36
C ARG A 305 -13.22 15.15 -2.53
N VAL A 306 -12.36 14.20 -2.16
CA VAL A 306 -12.71 13.06 -1.28
C VAL A 306 -12.74 13.45 0.19
N LEU A 307 -11.88 14.38 0.61
CA LEU A 307 -11.84 14.88 1.99
C LEU A 307 -12.90 15.96 2.27
N ASP A 308 -13.30 16.70 1.25
CA ASP A 308 -14.28 17.80 1.22
C ASP A 308 -15.75 17.36 1.45
N GLY A 309 -15.98 16.52 2.47
CA GLY A 309 -17.31 16.11 2.86
C GLY A 309 -17.31 15.05 3.96
N PRO A 310 -18.42 14.94 4.71
CA PRO A 310 -18.58 13.92 5.74
C PRO A 310 -18.60 12.52 5.09
N PRO A 311 -17.75 11.57 5.53
CA PRO A 311 -17.82 10.20 5.05
C PRO A 311 -18.86 9.41 5.84
N ILE A 312 -19.67 8.61 5.14
CA ILE A 312 -20.59 7.65 5.74
C ILE A 312 -19.77 6.46 6.26
N GLY A 313 -20.07 5.99 7.48
CA GLY A 313 -19.45 4.78 8.01
C GLY A 313 -19.91 3.54 7.25
N ILE A 314 -18.99 2.62 6.90
CA ILE A 314 -19.33 1.41 6.13
C ILE A 314 -20.44 0.56 6.77
N LYS A 315 -20.54 0.55 8.11
CA LYS A 315 -21.65 -0.12 8.84
C LYS A 315 -23.00 0.56 8.61
N SER A 316 -23.06 1.90 8.66
CA SER A 316 -24.28 2.67 8.40
C SER A 316 -24.73 2.54 6.95
N PHE A 317 -23.78 2.53 6.01
CA PHE A 317 -24.05 2.25 4.61
C PHE A 317 -24.55 0.80 4.42
N GLY A 318 -23.88 -0.17 5.04
CA GLY A 318 -24.32 -1.57 5.04
C GLY A 318 -25.73 -1.77 5.58
N LEU A 319 -26.09 -1.08 6.68
CA LEU A 319 -27.44 -1.09 7.24
C LEU A 319 -28.47 -0.57 6.23
N ALA A 320 -28.20 0.57 5.59
CA ALA A 320 -29.10 1.15 4.59
C ALA A 320 -29.29 0.24 3.37
N VAL A 321 -28.20 -0.35 2.85
CA VAL A 321 -28.27 -1.28 1.71
C VAL A 321 -28.99 -2.59 2.10
N SER A 322 -28.76 -3.11 3.31
CA SER A 322 -29.54 -4.24 3.83
C SER A 322 -31.03 -3.92 3.96
N ALA A 323 -31.39 -2.75 4.50
CA ALA A 323 -32.79 -2.34 4.65
C ALA A 323 -33.51 -2.23 3.30
N LEU A 324 -32.86 -1.65 2.29
CA LEU A 324 -33.35 -1.64 0.90
C LEU A 324 -33.49 -3.07 0.34
N GLY A 325 -32.52 -3.94 0.62
CA GLY A 325 -32.57 -5.35 0.25
C GLY A 325 -33.75 -6.10 0.87
N VAL A 326 -34.07 -5.85 2.15
CA VAL A 326 -35.26 -6.43 2.80
C VAL A 326 -36.53 -5.91 2.12
N ALA A 327 -36.69 -4.58 2.03
CA ALA A 327 -37.91 -3.94 1.53
C ALA A 327 -38.21 -4.30 0.07
N GLY A 328 -37.19 -4.39 -0.78
CA GLY A 328 -37.37 -4.82 -2.16
C GLY A 328 -37.66 -6.32 -2.31
N THR A 329 -37.07 -7.17 -1.44
CA THR A 329 -37.38 -8.60 -1.42
C THR A 329 -38.82 -8.84 -0.97
N THR A 330 -39.28 -8.17 0.09
CA THR A 330 -40.67 -8.28 0.57
C THR A 330 -41.67 -7.74 -0.45
N TYR A 331 -41.36 -6.64 -1.15
CA TYR A 331 -42.19 -6.12 -2.24
C TYR A 331 -42.34 -7.14 -3.39
N VAL A 332 -41.25 -7.78 -3.84
CA VAL A 332 -41.31 -8.79 -4.91
C VAL A 332 -42.15 -10.01 -4.49
N ILE A 333 -42.03 -10.45 -3.23
CA ILE A 333 -42.86 -11.54 -2.67
C ILE A 333 -44.34 -11.12 -2.63
N ALA A 334 -44.65 -9.92 -2.14
CA ALA A 334 -46.02 -9.41 -2.03
C ALA A 334 -46.72 -9.26 -3.39
N GLN A 335 -45.98 -9.00 -4.47
CA GLN A 335 -46.49 -8.94 -5.84
C GLN A 335 -46.75 -10.31 -6.48
N GLY A 336 -46.72 -11.42 -5.72
CA GLY A 336 -46.96 -12.76 -6.23
C GLY A 336 -45.98 -13.21 -7.31
N ALA A 337 -44.78 -12.58 -7.35
CA ALA A 337 -43.87 -12.73 -8.47
C ALA A 337 -43.14 -14.08 -8.42
N GLY A 338 -43.72 -15.11 -9.04
CA GLY A 338 -43.15 -16.47 -9.13
C GLY A 338 -41.82 -16.61 -9.87
N SER A 339 -41.14 -15.51 -10.23
CA SER A 339 -39.83 -15.51 -10.87
C SER A 339 -38.76 -14.98 -9.92
N ILE A 340 -37.93 -15.91 -9.42
CA ILE A 340 -36.80 -15.66 -8.51
C ILE A 340 -35.82 -14.57 -9.01
N TRP A 341 -35.72 -14.41 -10.33
CA TRP A 341 -34.89 -13.39 -10.99
C TRP A 341 -35.27 -11.95 -10.62
N LYS A 342 -36.53 -11.69 -10.27
CA LYS A 342 -36.99 -10.37 -9.81
C LYS A 342 -36.48 -10.05 -8.38
N ALA A 343 -36.22 -11.07 -7.56
CA ALA A 343 -35.68 -10.92 -6.21
C ALA A 343 -34.14 -10.84 -6.16
N THR A 344 -33.44 -11.31 -7.21
CA THR A 344 -31.96 -11.39 -7.24
C THR A 344 -31.24 -10.08 -6.92
N PRO A 345 -31.63 -8.90 -7.46
CA PRO A 345 -30.95 -7.64 -7.13
C PRO A 345 -31.06 -7.27 -5.65
N TRP A 346 -32.22 -7.53 -5.04
CA TRP A 346 -32.50 -7.23 -3.63
C TRP A 346 -31.77 -8.18 -2.69
N MET A 347 -31.67 -9.47 -3.04
CA MET A 347 -30.81 -10.42 -2.34
C MET A 347 -29.33 -10.03 -2.43
N LEU A 348 -28.86 -9.54 -3.58
CA LEU A 348 -27.48 -9.02 -3.71
C LEU A 348 -27.26 -7.79 -2.81
N CYS A 349 -28.24 -6.90 -2.65
CA CYS A 349 -28.18 -5.83 -1.66
C CYS A 349 -28.08 -6.36 -0.22
N LEU A 350 -28.87 -7.38 0.15
CA LEU A 350 -28.78 -8.03 1.46
C LEU A 350 -27.39 -8.62 1.74
N PHE A 351 -26.86 -9.42 0.81
CA PHE A 351 -25.53 -10.02 0.95
C PHE A 351 -24.42 -8.97 1.01
N PHE A 352 -24.50 -7.91 0.19
CA PHE A 352 -23.53 -6.83 0.21
C PHE A 352 -23.60 -6.01 1.51
N GLY A 353 -24.80 -5.71 2.01
CA GLY A 353 -24.98 -5.02 3.29
C GLY A 353 -24.44 -5.85 4.46
N ALA A 354 -24.74 -7.15 4.50
CA ALA A 354 -24.17 -8.09 5.48
C ALA A 354 -22.63 -8.17 5.39
N PHE A 355 -22.08 -8.21 4.18
CA PHE A 355 -20.63 -8.16 3.96
C PHE A 355 -20.00 -6.86 4.50
N CYS A 356 -20.66 -5.70 4.35
CA CYS A 356 -20.20 -4.44 4.93
C CYS A 356 -20.12 -4.45 6.47
N PHE A 357 -20.91 -5.28 7.17
CA PHE A 357 -20.76 -5.49 8.62
C PHE A 357 -19.58 -6.40 8.97
N GLN A 358 -19.35 -7.45 8.17
CA GLN A 358 -18.21 -8.37 8.33
C GLN A 358 -16.87 -7.75 7.88
N ALA A 359 -16.89 -6.69 7.07
CA ALA A 359 -15.73 -5.96 6.59
C ALA A 359 -15.04 -5.11 7.69
N SER A 360 -14.58 -5.77 8.76
CA SER A 360 -13.56 -5.25 9.67
C SER A 360 -12.21 -5.18 8.96
N GLY A 361 -12.08 -4.20 8.07
CA GLY A 361 -10.80 -3.88 7.44
C GLY A 361 -9.71 -3.68 8.49
N GLY A 362 -8.49 -4.14 8.21
CA GLY A 362 -7.36 -3.96 9.10
C GLY A 362 -6.16 -4.82 8.72
N ILE A 363 -5.06 -4.17 8.34
CA ILE A 363 -3.73 -4.78 8.46
C ILE A 363 -3.46 -4.97 9.96
N VAL A 364 -2.96 -6.15 10.33
CA VAL A 364 -2.82 -6.61 11.72
C VAL A 364 -2.09 -5.58 12.59
N ARG A 365 -2.68 -5.26 13.75
CA ARG A 365 -2.01 -4.50 14.80
C ARG A 365 -0.76 -5.27 15.27
N ARG A 366 0.41 -4.64 15.19
CA ARG A 366 1.30 -4.63 16.36
C ARG A 366 1.09 -3.28 17.03
N GLN A 367 0.44 -3.28 18.19
CA GLN A 367 0.67 -2.17 19.12
C GLN A 367 2.15 -2.22 19.49
N PRO A 368 2.91 -1.11 19.44
CA PRO A 368 4.06 -1.00 20.30
C PRO A 368 3.54 -1.17 21.74
N ARG A 369 4.18 -2.07 22.49
CA ARG A 369 3.93 -2.21 23.93
C ARG A 369 4.33 -0.87 24.56
N ASN A 370 3.45 -0.31 25.40
CA ASN A 370 3.45 1.05 25.96
C ASN A 370 4.77 1.83 25.83
N ALA A 371 4.73 2.90 25.05
CA ALA A 371 5.53 4.09 25.34
C ALA A 371 4.56 5.07 26.00
N ASP A 372 4.51 5.04 27.33
CA ASP A 372 3.79 6.04 28.11
C ASP A 372 4.50 7.38 27.90
N TYR A 373 3.87 8.26 27.14
CA TYR A 373 4.24 9.68 27.12
C TYR A 373 3.63 10.34 28.36
N ASP A 374 4.20 10.02 29.52
CA ASP A 374 4.01 10.83 30.71
C ASP A 374 4.54 12.23 30.42
N GLY A 375 3.62 13.19 30.36
CA GLY A 375 3.97 14.60 30.32
C GLY A 375 4.60 14.99 31.65
N GLN A 376 5.92 14.88 31.77
CA GLN A 376 6.66 15.54 32.84
C GLN A 376 6.45 17.05 32.69
N GLY A 377 5.59 17.58 33.54
CA GLY A 377 5.40 19.02 33.66
C GLY A 377 6.70 19.68 34.08
N MET A 378 7.02 20.81 33.44
CA MET A 378 8.05 21.71 33.94
C MET A 378 7.59 22.26 35.29
N SER A 379 8.24 21.81 36.38
CA SER A 379 8.21 22.53 37.64
C SER A 379 8.87 23.91 37.44
N PRO A 380 8.31 24.99 37.99
CA PRO A 380 8.95 26.30 37.91
C PRO A 380 10.23 26.30 38.75
N VAL A 381 11.31 26.79 38.16
CA VAL A 381 12.49 27.22 38.92
C VAL A 381 12.05 28.39 39.80
N LYS A 382 12.25 28.26 41.11
CA LYS A 382 12.26 29.42 42.01
C LYS A 382 13.69 29.94 42.09
N GLU A 383 13.82 31.26 42.02
CA GLU A 383 15.02 32.01 42.41
C GLU A 383 15.24 31.94 43.93
#